data_AF-A0A932T3J2-F1
#
_entry.id   AF-A0A932T3J2-F1
#
_cell.length_a   1.000
_cell.length_b   1.000
_cell.length_c   1.000
_cell.angle_alpha   90.00
_cell.angle_beta   90.00
_cell.angle_gamma   90.00
#
_symmetry.space_group_name_H-M   'P 1'
#
loop_
_entity.id
_entity.type
_entity.pdbx_description
1 polymer ?
#
loop_
_entity_poly.entity_id
_entity_poly.type
_entity_poly.pdbx_seq_one_letter_code
_entity_poly.pdbx_strand_id
1 'polypeptide(L)' 'MSWRAGAKLLREIWPLIQVNVPETEFRADFVKDLLMFFMDCDMDGTDMRRFHPEIDKALDELGVGDG' A
#
# COMPACT_ATOMS: atom_id res chain seq x y z
N MET A 1 -4.62 16.15 -0.24
CA MET A 1 -5.49 15.31 -1.11
C MET A 1 -6.58 14.71 -0.22
N SER A 2 -7.79 14.40 -0.70
CA SER A 2 -8.70 13.59 0.13
C SER A 2 -8.12 12.18 0.23
N TRP A 3 -7.95 11.63 1.42
CA TRP A 3 -7.52 10.25 1.71
C TRP A 3 -8.11 9.18 0.75
N ARG A 4 -9.37 9.34 0.35
CA ARG A 4 -10.07 8.49 -0.64
C ARG A 4 -9.43 8.44 -2.04
N ALA A 5 -8.80 9.53 -2.46
CA ALA A 5 -8.11 9.62 -3.76
C ALA A 5 -6.82 8.79 -3.75
N GLY A 6 -6.16 8.72 -2.59
CA GLY A 6 -4.99 7.91 -2.34
C GLY A 6 -5.24 6.42 -2.46
N ALA A 7 -6.21 5.93 -1.69
CA ALA A 7 -6.64 4.53 -1.77
C ALA A 7 -7.08 4.15 -3.18
N LYS A 8 -7.82 5.03 -3.88
CA LYS A 8 -8.19 4.81 -5.28
C LYS A 8 -6.96 4.71 -6.19
N LEU A 9 -5.99 5.62 -6.06
CA LEU A 9 -4.77 5.61 -6.84
C LEU A 9 -3.97 4.31 -6.61
N LEU A 10 -3.78 3.89 -5.36
CA LEU A 10 -3.11 2.65 -5.01
C LEU A 10 -3.76 1.44 -5.70
N ARG A 11 -5.10 1.39 -5.74
CA ARG A 11 -5.85 0.33 -6.44
C ARG A 11 -5.60 0.31 -7.94
N GLU A 12 -5.45 1.47 -8.56
CA GLU A 12 -5.19 1.58 -10.01
C GLU A 12 -3.75 1.20 -10.37
N ILE A 13 -2.77 1.57 -9.54
CA ILE A 13 -1.35 1.30 -9.82
C ILE A 13 -0.90 -0.10 -9.36
N TRP A 14 -1.58 -0.72 -8.39
CA TRP A 14 -1.17 -2.02 -7.85
C TRP A 14 -1.02 -3.13 -8.89
N PRO A 15 -1.97 -3.35 -9.83
CA PRO A 15 -1.78 -4.35 -10.88
C PRO A 15 -0.59 -4.04 -11.77
N LEU A 16 -0.29 -2.75 -12.02
CA LEU A 16 0.87 -2.34 -12.82
C LEU A 16 2.18 -2.66 -12.08
N ILE A 17 2.21 -2.46 -10.76
CA ILE A 17 3.35 -2.83 -9.91
C ILE A 17 3.56 -4.35 -9.99
N GLN A 18 2.51 -5.17 -9.86
CA GLN A 18 2.65 -6.63 -9.96
C GLN A 18 3.19 -7.09 -11.32
N VAL A 19 2.76 -6.44 -12.41
CA VAL A 19 3.23 -6.77 -13.77
C VAL A 19 4.69 -6.37 -14.00
N ASN A 20 5.11 -5.20 -13.50
CA ASN A 20 6.44 -4.66 -13.78
C ASN A 20 7.48 -5.04 -12.71
N VAL A 21 7.03 -5.47 -11.54
CA VAL A 21 7.86 -5.88 -10.40
C VAL A 21 7.48 -7.31 -10.00
N PRO A 22 7.83 -8.32 -10.83
CA PRO A 22 7.38 -9.70 -10.61
C PRO A 22 8.07 -10.39 -9.43
N GLU A 23 9.28 -9.94 -9.06
CA GLU A 23 10.03 -10.49 -7.95
C GLU A 23 9.35 -10.16 -6.60
N THR A 24 8.91 -11.19 -5.89
CA THR A 24 8.06 -11.04 -4.70
C THR A 24 8.79 -10.36 -3.53
N GLU A 25 10.08 -10.65 -3.31
CA GLU A 25 10.85 -10.05 -2.22
C GLU A 25 11.06 -8.56 -2.46
N PHE A 26 11.61 -8.20 -3.63
CA PHE A 26 11.75 -6.80 -4.01
C PHE A 26 10.42 -6.05 -4.07
N ARG A 27 9.33 -6.69 -4.56
CA ARG A 27 8.00 -6.08 -4.56
C ARG A 27 7.52 -5.80 -3.14
N ALA A 28 7.75 -6.69 -2.18
CA ALA A 28 7.34 -6.47 -0.79
C ALA A 28 8.02 -5.22 -0.20
N ASP A 29 9.32 -5.03 -0.45
CA ASP A 29 10.04 -3.85 0.02
C ASP A 29 9.59 -2.57 -0.69
N PHE A 30 9.43 -2.63 -2.01
CA PHE A 30 8.90 -1.51 -2.81
C PHE A 30 7.53 -1.05 -2.30
N VAL A 31 6.67 -1.99 -1.91
CA VAL A 31 5.31 -1.70 -1.46
C VAL A 31 5.30 -1.07 -0.07
N LYS A 32 6.23 -1.44 0.82
CA LYS A 32 6.38 -0.75 2.10
C LYS A 32 6.75 0.71 1.91
N ASP A 33 7.75 1.00 1.08
CA ASP A 33 8.18 2.37 0.80
C ASP A 33 7.05 3.19 0.18
N LEU A 34 6.28 2.58 -0.72
CA LEU A 34 5.12 3.21 -1.33
C LEU A 34 4.00 3.52 -0.31
N LEU A 35 3.71 2.58 0.60
CA LEU A 35 2.72 2.77 1.65
C LEU A 35 3.16 3.84 2.66
N MET A 36 4.45 3.88 3.02
CA MET A 36 5.02 4.96 3.82
C MET A 36 4.82 6.33 3.17
N PHE A 37 5.12 6.44 1.87
CA PHE A 37 4.87 7.68 1.13
C PHE A 37 3.39 8.10 1.16
N PHE A 38 2.46 7.14 1.04
CA PHE A 38 1.03 7.43 1.14
C PHE A 38 0.64 7.90 2.55
N MET A 39 1.18 7.27 3.61
CA MET A 39 0.97 7.72 4.99
C MET A 39 1.52 9.13 5.24
N ASP A 40 2.70 9.46 4.71
CA ASP A 40 3.30 10.80 4.78
C ASP A 40 2.44 11.86 4.06
N CYS A 41 1.59 11.44 3.12
CA CYS A 41 0.63 12.29 2.43
C CYS A 41 -0.73 12.42 3.18
N ASP A 42 -0.78 12.08 4.47
CA ASP A 42 -2.00 12.01 5.30
C ASP A 42 -3.08 11.08 4.73
N MET A 43 -2.67 9.96 4.14
CA MET A 43 -3.61 8.93 3.69
C MET A 43 -3.80 7.85 4.75
N ASP A 44 -5.05 7.57 5.08
CA ASP A 44 -5.40 6.57 6.08
C ASP A 44 -5.12 5.15 5.55
N GLY A 45 -4.26 4.42 6.27
CA GLY A 45 -3.91 3.05 5.96
C GLY A 45 -5.07 2.06 6.17
N THR A 46 -6.10 2.43 6.92
CA THR A 46 -7.28 1.58 7.13
C THR A 46 -8.10 1.38 5.84
N ASP A 47 -8.13 2.37 4.94
CA ASP A 47 -8.76 2.24 3.61
C ASP A 47 -7.95 1.40 2.62
N MET A 48 -6.65 1.24 2.90
CA MET A 48 -5.74 0.41 2.12
C MET A 48 -5.80 -1.06 2.56
N ARG A 49 -6.32 -1.35 3.76
CA ARG A 49 -6.56 -2.72 4.24
C ARG A 49 -7.65 -3.43 3.41
N ARG A 50 -7.55 -4.75 3.35
CA ARG A 50 -8.45 -5.67 2.61
C ARG A 50 -8.44 -5.51 1.09
N PHE A 51 -7.48 -4.76 0.55
CA PHE A 51 -7.33 -4.61 -0.89
C PHE A 51 -6.53 -5.76 -1.51
N HIS A 52 -5.40 -6.15 -0.88
CA HIS A 52 -4.59 -7.27 -1.35
C HIS A 52 -3.79 -7.86 -0.17
N PRO A 53 -3.61 -9.20 -0.07
CA PRO A 53 -2.85 -9.81 1.03
C PRO A 53 -1.42 -9.31 1.18
N GLU A 54 -0.73 -8.99 0.07
CA GLU A 54 0.62 -8.39 0.12
C GLU A 54 0.62 -6.98 0.73
N ILE A 55 -0.44 -6.19 0.48
CA ILE A 55 -0.59 -4.85 1.06
C ILE A 55 -0.98 -4.95 2.53
N ASP A 56 -1.89 -5.86 2.88
CA ASP A 56 -2.26 -6.12 4.27
C ASP A 56 -1.04 -6.52 5.10
N LYS A 57 -0.23 -7.45 4.57
CA LYS A 57 1.03 -7.86 5.19
C LYS A 57 2.01 -6.69 5.35
N ALA A 58 2.16 -5.85 4.32
CA ALA A 58 3.03 -4.69 4.39
C ALA A 58 2.54 -3.66 5.43
N LEU A 59 1.23 -3.43 5.54
CA LEU A 59 0.63 -2.56 6.55
C LEU A 59 0.81 -3.10 7.98
N ASP A 60 0.68 -4.42 8.17
CA ASP A 60 0.94 -5.07 9.45
C ASP A 60 2.42 -4.92 9.85
N GLU A 61 3.35 -5.09 8.91
CA GLU A 61 4.79 -4.90 9.15
C GLU A 61 5.16 -3.43 9.44
N LEU A 62 4.38 -2.48 8.92
CA LEU A 62 4.52 -1.04 9.20
C LEU A 62 3.87 -0.63 10.54
N GLY A 63 3.23 -1.56 11.26
CA GLY A 63 2.57 -1.27 12.54
C GLY A 63 1.28 -0.46 12.41
N VAL A 64 0.67 -0.43 11.22
CA VAL A 64 -0.60 0.28 10.96
C VAL A 64 -1.75 -0.62 11.43
N GLY A 65 -1.93 -0.75 12.74
CA GLY A 65 -2.98 -1.56 13.38
C GLY A 65 -3.91 -0.73 14.24
N ASP A 66 -5.21 -1.07 14.21
CA ASP A 66 -6.34 -0.41 14.89
C ASP A 66 -5.96 0.29 16.21
N GLY A 67 -6.09 1.62 16.22
CA GLY A 67 -6.24 2.45 17.41
C GLY A 67 -7.70 2.77 17.66
#